data_AF-A0A955PSZ1-F1
#
_entry.id   AF-A0A955PSZ1-F1
#
_cell.length_a   1.000
_cell.length_b   1.000
_cell.length_c   1.000
_cell.angle_alpha   90.00
_cell.angle_beta   90.00
_cell.angle_gamma   90.00
#
_symmetry.space_group_name_H-M   'P 1'
#
loop_
_entity.id
_entity.type
_entity.pdbx_description
1 polymer ?
#
loop_
_entity_poly.entity_id
_entity_poly.type
_entity_poly.pdbx_seq_one_letter_code
_entity_poly.pdbx_strand_id
1 'polypeptide(L)'
;MRGGIFLLVLGCFLLMAPLQGLFAGESSSTKKPLEKSFPNSEKCKRCHLRVFEEWEASAQSRSIVTAPFRVTLDQFLASTDKKDHAMCFRCHAPHIIEYADHLTRFIKEVQSKDPQMDGVGCPQCHLIQDVDMNSHPPMPTFQLGTTIFGGYDKAAENLAHQSQKLDLYRESKFCVTCHDSLPKISGSAKDLPGWLGPWEKTKSETNGKPCQSCHMPEAVDESANGEKVRKVANHSFPGRFGKVRAEAVTLDFTTETTPETSHVQVNIQSLVPHNLPLPHPGWSRVVVDLSIFGKNLKKVYNEQRFYERTFGDAEEKET
;
A
#
# COMPACT_ATOMS: atom_id res chain seq x y z
N MET A 1 -31.02 -59.88 79.51
CA MET A 1 -31.07 -58.43 79.81
C MET A 1 -29.85 -57.77 79.16
N ARG A 2 -30.05 -56.56 78.61
CA ARG A 2 -29.15 -55.78 77.71
C ARG A 2 -29.22 -56.30 76.27
N GLY A 3 -29.94 -55.71 75.31
CA GLY A 3 -30.36 -54.31 75.15
C GLY A 3 -29.38 -53.61 74.21
N GLY A 4 -29.51 -53.83 72.90
CA GLY A 4 -28.65 -53.23 71.87
C GLY A 4 -29.52 -52.65 70.75
N ILE A 5 -29.57 -51.32 70.72
CA ILE A 5 -30.38 -50.48 69.83
C ILE A 5 -29.74 -50.50 68.43
N PHE A 6 -30.51 -50.86 67.41
CA PHE A 6 -30.14 -50.70 66.00
C PHE A 6 -30.46 -49.26 65.58
N LEU A 7 -29.42 -48.42 65.46
CA LEU A 7 -29.54 -47.05 64.99
C LEU A 7 -29.28 -47.02 63.48
N LEU A 8 -30.36 -46.82 62.72
CA LEU A 8 -30.38 -46.70 61.27
C LEU A 8 -29.91 -45.28 60.90
N VAL A 9 -28.64 -45.14 60.50
CA VAL A 9 -28.10 -43.86 60.03
C VAL A 9 -28.54 -43.66 58.57
N LEU A 10 -29.57 -42.84 58.37
CA LEU A 10 -29.95 -42.32 57.06
C LEU A 10 -28.85 -41.36 56.58
N GLY A 11 -28.05 -41.79 55.61
CA GLY A 11 -27.06 -40.95 54.94
C GLY A 11 -27.74 -39.88 54.09
N CYS A 12 -27.69 -38.64 54.55
CA CYS A 12 -28.09 -37.47 53.76
C CYS A 12 -26.97 -37.15 52.75
N PHE A 13 -27.13 -37.58 51.50
CA PHE A 13 -26.24 -37.19 50.40
C PHE A 13 -26.53 -35.73 50.01
N LEU A 14 -25.80 -34.80 50.62
CA LEU A 14 -25.70 -33.42 50.14
C LEU A 14 -24.81 -33.41 48.88
N LEU A 15 -25.43 -33.31 47.72
CA LEU A 15 -24.78 -33.01 46.44
C LEU A 15 -24.14 -31.61 46.50
N MET A 16 -22.87 -31.54 46.88
CA MET A 16 -22.03 -30.37 46.60
C MET A 16 -21.68 -30.37 45.12
N ALA A 17 -22.43 -29.61 44.32
CA ALA A 17 -22.01 -29.26 42.97
C ALA A 17 -20.75 -28.38 43.06
N PRO A 18 -19.65 -28.71 42.36
CA PRO A 18 -18.50 -27.83 42.30
C PRO A 18 -18.89 -26.64 41.43
N LEU A 19 -18.95 -25.45 42.02
CA LEU A 19 -19.00 -24.19 41.31
C LEU A 19 -17.63 -23.98 40.65
N GLN A 20 -17.36 -24.71 39.57
CA GLN A 20 -16.24 -24.43 38.68
C GLN A 20 -16.57 -23.13 37.97
N GLY A 21 -16.08 -22.02 38.55
CA GLY A 21 -15.99 -20.77 37.83
C GLY A 21 -15.29 -21.02 36.52
N LEU A 22 -16.03 -20.82 35.43
CA LEU A 22 -15.51 -20.68 34.08
C LEU A 22 -14.65 -19.41 34.04
N PHE A 23 -13.43 -19.49 34.56
CA PHE A 23 -12.36 -18.65 34.06
C PHE A 23 -12.00 -19.22 32.69
N ALA A 24 -12.76 -18.77 31.68
CA ALA A 24 -12.25 -18.75 30.32
C ALA A 24 -11.01 -17.87 30.35
N GLY A 25 -9.84 -18.50 30.54
CA GLY A 25 -8.59 -17.87 30.23
C GLY A 25 -8.60 -17.60 28.73
N GLU A 26 -8.90 -16.36 28.35
CA GLU A 26 -8.46 -15.83 27.07
C GLU A 26 -6.95 -16.07 27.04
N SER A 27 -6.52 -17.06 26.26
CA SER A 27 -5.13 -17.18 25.88
C SER A 27 -4.84 -16.02 24.93
N SER A 28 -4.64 -14.84 25.49
CA SER A 28 -3.90 -13.78 24.83
C SER A 28 -2.49 -14.34 24.62
N SER A 29 -2.28 -15.00 23.47
CA SER A 29 -0.93 -15.25 23.00
C SER A 29 -0.32 -13.86 22.88
N THR A 30 0.61 -13.53 23.77
CA THR A 30 1.23 -12.21 23.79
C THR A 30 1.94 -12.01 22.46
N LYS A 31 1.31 -11.27 21.55
CA LYS A 31 1.92 -10.90 20.26
C LYS A 31 3.26 -10.24 20.57
N LYS A 32 4.29 -10.58 19.80
CA LYS A 32 5.60 -9.92 19.94
C LYS A 32 5.41 -8.40 19.80
N PRO A 33 6.19 -7.58 20.51
CA PRO A 33 6.17 -6.13 20.34
C PRO A 33 6.31 -5.72 18.87
N LEU A 34 5.60 -4.65 18.47
CA LEU A 34 5.56 -4.16 17.09
C LEU A 34 6.97 -3.97 16.50
N GLU A 35 7.90 -3.38 17.24
CA GLU A 35 9.27 -3.09 16.80
C GLU A 35 10.14 -4.33 16.64
N LYS A 36 9.71 -5.45 17.23
CA LYS A 36 10.36 -6.76 17.07
C LYS A 36 9.82 -7.51 15.87
N SER A 37 8.53 -7.34 15.55
CA SER A 37 7.90 -7.97 14.38
C SER A 37 8.14 -7.19 13.09
N PHE A 38 8.10 -5.86 13.17
CA PHE A 38 8.34 -4.91 12.10
C PHE A 38 9.47 -3.96 12.51
N PRO A 39 10.74 -4.41 12.44
CA PRO A 39 11.88 -3.56 12.77
C PRO A 39 12.00 -2.36 11.83
N ASN A 40 12.37 -1.19 12.36
CA ASN A 40 12.63 -0.01 11.52
C ASN A 40 13.68 -0.32 10.43
N SER A 41 13.45 0.20 9.23
CA SER A 41 14.24 0.01 8.00
C SER A 41 15.70 0.48 8.14
N GLU A 42 16.00 1.38 9.07
CA GLU A 42 17.37 1.76 9.45
C GLU A 42 18.21 0.55 9.92
N LYS A 43 17.58 -0.51 10.45
CA LYS A 43 18.31 -1.75 10.78
C LYS A 43 18.81 -2.47 9.52
N CYS A 44 18.09 -2.36 8.40
CA CYS A 44 18.44 -2.96 7.12
C CYS A 44 19.60 -2.21 6.45
N LYS A 45 19.69 -0.88 6.61
CA LYS A 45 20.73 0.00 6.04
C LYS A 45 22.15 -0.48 6.28
N ARG A 46 22.42 -1.10 7.44
CA ARG A 46 23.75 -1.60 7.84
C ARG A 46 24.35 -2.57 6.82
N CYS A 47 23.50 -3.35 6.15
CA CYS A 47 23.91 -4.31 5.12
C CYS A 47 23.39 -3.91 3.74
N HIS A 48 22.20 -3.32 3.64
CA HIS A 48 21.54 -2.99 2.38
C HIS A 48 21.60 -1.48 2.09
N LEU A 49 22.79 -0.88 2.09
CA LEU A 49 22.95 0.58 2.05
C LEU A 49 22.30 1.21 0.80
N ARG A 50 22.65 0.74 -0.39
CA ARG A 50 22.10 1.30 -1.64
C ARG A 50 20.58 1.18 -1.70
N VAL A 51 20.05 -0.02 -1.40
CA VAL A 51 18.60 -0.26 -1.43
C VAL A 51 17.88 0.63 -0.41
N PHE A 52 18.49 0.82 0.76
CA PHE A 52 17.98 1.74 1.77
C PHE A 52 17.96 3.19 1.26
N GLU A 53 19.04 3.69 0.64
CA GLU A 53 19.09 5.05 0.10
C GLU A 53 18.04 5.28 -1.01
N GLU A 54 17.85 4.28 -1.87
CA GLU A 54 16.79 4.30 -2.89
C GLU A 54 15.39 4.38 -2.25
N TRP A 55 15.12 3.52 -1.26
CA TRP A 55 13.85 3.52 -0.52
C TRP A 55 13.65 4.81 0.27
N GLU A 56 14.66 5.30 0.98
CA GLU A 56 14.60 6.52 1.80
C GLU A 56 14.21 7.74 0.94
N ALA A 57 14.69 7.80 -0.31
CA ALA A 57 14.31 8.83 -1.27
C ALA A 57 12.91 8.66 -1.91
N SER A 58 12.26 7.51 -1.72
CA SER A 58 11.00 7.16 -2.39
C SER A 58 9.75 7.81 -1.77
N ALA A 59 8.60 7.61 -2.42
CA ALA A 59 7.31 8.00 -1.85
C ALA A 59 6.85 7.05 -0.73
N GLN A 60 7.29 5.78 -0.78
CA GLN A 60 6.94 4.72 0.15
C GLN A 60 7.51 4.99 1.55
N SER A 61 8.80 5.37 1.65
CA SER A 61 9.40 5.78 2.92
C SER A 61 8.68 6.98 3.54
N ARG A 62 8.08 7.82 2.69
CA ARG A 62 7.37 9.04 3.10
C ARG A 62 5.88 8.84 3.34
N SER A 63 5.37 7.62 3.27
CA SER A 63 3.92 7.35 3.22
C SER A 63 3.15 7.97 4.38
N ILE A 64 3.74 8.12 5.57
CA ILE A 64 3.07 8.68 6.76
C ILE A 64 3.59 10.05 7.23
N VAL A 65 4.69 10.55 6.66
CA VAL A 65 5.37 11.76 7.19
C VAL A 65 5.01 13.06 6.45
N THR A 66 4.43 12.95 5.25
CA THR A 66 4.11 14.14 4.43
C THR A 66 3.04 15.02 5.08
N ALA A 67 3.13 16.34 4.85
CA ALA A 67 2.12 17.28 5.33
C ALA A 67 0.72 17.04 4.71
N PRO A 68 0.59 16.77 3.38
CA PRO A 68 -0.70 16.40 2.81
C PRO A 68 -1.33 15.18 3.48
N PHE A 69 -0.56 14.12 3.74
CA PHE A 69 -1.09 12.93 4.42
C PHE A 69 -1.62 13.26 5.81
N ARG A 70 -0.86 14.03 6.61
CA ARG A 70 -1.28 14.44 7.97
C ARG A 70 -2.59 15.23 7.96
N VAL A 71 -2.70 16.22 7.07
CA VAL A 71 -3.92 17.03 6.94
C VAL A 71 -5.11 16.17 6.53
N THR A 72 -4.94 15.29 5.53
CA THR A 72 -6.00 14.39 5.08
C THR A 72 -6.38 13.37 6.15
N LEU A 73 -5.42 12.84 6.91
CA LEU A 73 -5.69 11.94 8.03
C LEU A 73 -6.55 12.65 9.10
N ASP A 74 -6.16 13.86 9.53
CA ASP A 74 -6.92 14.60 10.54
C ASP A 74 -8.35 14.90 10.06
N GLN A 75 -8.52 15.29 8.79
CA GLN A 75 -9.83 15.48 8.18
C GLN A 75 -10.66 14.19 8.17
N PHE A 76 -10.05 13.07 7.76
CA PHE A 76 -10.69 11.76 7.73
C PHE A 76 -11.13 11.30 9.12
N LEU A 77 -10.27 11.44 10.13
CA LEU A 77 -10.59 11.08 11.51
C LEU A 77 -11.73 11.92 12.08
N ALA A 78 -11.85 13.19 11.67
CA ALA A 78 -12.92 14.09 12.10
C ALA A 78 -14.26 13.83 11.39
N SER A 79 -14.24 13.27 10.16
CA SER A 79 -15.44 13.10 9.33
C SER A 79 -15.98 11.67 9.26
N THR A 80 -15.30 10.68 9.87
CA THR A 80 -15.66 9.26 9.77
C THR A 80 -15.80 8.55 11.12
N ASP A 81 -16.53 7.43 11.10
CA ASP A 81 -16.70 6.57 12.27
C ASP A 81 -15.37 5.99 12.75
N LYS A 82 -15.20 5.87 14.07
CA LYS A 82 -13.96 5.32 14.68
C LYS A 82 -13.56 3.93 14.17
N LYS A 83 -14.53 3.10 13.77
CA LYS A 83 -14.28 1.78 13.17
C LYS A 83 -13.53 1.85 11.83
N ASP A 84 -13.62 2.97 11.12
CA ASP A 84 -13.01 3.18 9.80
C ASP A 84 -11.63 3.85 9.90
N HIS A 85 -11.23 4.33 11.08
CA HIS A 85 -9.99 5.10 11.30
C HIS A 85 -8.70 4.34 10.93
N ALA A 86 -8.74 3.01 10.86
CA ALA A 86 -7.61 2.20 10.40
C ALA A 86 -7.41 2.22 8.87
N MET A 87 -8.37 2.72 8.10
CA MET A 87 -8.37 2.63 6.63
C MET A 87 -7.11 3.24 6.01
N CYS A 88 -6.73 4.45 6.41
CA CYS A 88 -5.54 5.12 5.85
C CYS A 88 -4.27 4.28 6.06
N PHE A 89 -4.16 3.62 7.21
CA PHE A 89 -2.99 2.82 7.56
C PHE A 89 -2.93 1.48 6.83
N ARG A 90 -4.04 0.97 6.26
CA ARG A 90 -4.02 -0.27 5.45
C ARG A 90 -3.01 -0.19 4.29
N CYS A 91 -2.83 1.00 3.71
CA CYS A 91 -1.85 1.23 2.66
C CYS A 91 -0.62 2.02 3.15
N HIS A 92 -0.81 3.01 4.03
CA HIS A 92 0.26 3.90 4.42
C HIS A 92 1.17 3.35 5.53
N ALA A 93 0.68 2.41 6.35
CA ALA A 93 1.45 1.71 7.39
C ALA A 93 0.87 0.29 7.58
N PRO A 94 1.02 -0.60 6.59
CA PRO A 94 0.18 -1.80 6.44
C PRO A 94 0.35 -2.83 7.57
N HIS A 95 1.40 -2.71 8.38
CA HIS A 95 1.57 -3.50 9.60
C HIS A 95 0.47 -3.25 10.66
N ILE A 96 -0.39 -2.23 10.48
CA ILE A 96 -1.65 -2.08 11.24
C ILE A 96 -2.56 -3.31 11.11
N ILE A 97 -2.48 -4.06 10.00
CA ILE A 97 -3.27 -5.29 9.76
C ILE A 97 -2.98 -6.33 10.85
N GLU A 98 -1.72 -6.43 11.28
CA GLU A 98 -1.29 -7.35 12.35
C GLU A 98 -1.48 -6.77 13.76
N TYR A 99 -1.52 -5.43 13.87
CA TYR A 99 -1.51 -4.67 15.12
C TYR A 99 -2.69 -3.69 15.23
N ALA A 100 -3.90 -4.13 14.88
CA ALA A 100 -5.08 -3.25 14.81
C ALA A 100 -5.40 -2.53 16.15
N ASP A 101 -5.08 -3.15 17.28
CA ASP A 101 -5.18 -2.59 18.63
C ASP A 101 -4.25 -1.39 18.88
N HIS A 102 -3.22 -1.20 18.04
CA HIS A 102 -2.26 -0.11 18.12
C HIS A 102 -2.69 1.14 17.34
N LEU A 103 -3.90 1.19 16.77
CA LEU A 103 -4.38 2.31 15.95
C LEU A 103 -4.17 3.69 16.60
N THR A 104 -4.48 3.81 17.90
CA THR A 104 -4.27 5.06 18.64
C THR A 104 -2.81 5.51 18.63
N ARG A 105 -1.87 4.57 18.73
CA ARG A 105 -0.44 4.86 18.66
C ARG A 105 -0.05 5.31 17.25
N PHE A 106 -0.53 4.64 16.21
CA PHE A 106 -0.23 4.99 14.82
C PHE A 106 -0.66 6.43 14.51
N ILE A 107 -1.87 6.81 14.92
CA ILE A 107 -2.38 8.19 14.77
C ILE A 107 -1.47 9.19 15.49
N LYS A 108 -1.08 8.91 16.74
CA LYS A 108 -0.21 9.79 17.53
C LYS A 108 1.19 9.95 16.93
N GLU A 109 1.78 8.88 16.41
CA GLU A 109 3.09 8.90 15.74
C GLU A 109 3.04 9.78 14.48
N VAL A 110 1.95 9.72 13.70
CA VAL A 110 1.78 10.60 12.54
C VAL A 110 1.60 12.06 12.97
N GLN A 111 0.80 12.31 14.01
CA GLN A 111 0.54 13.65 14.54
C GLN A 111 1.77 14.28 15.23
N SER A 112 2.70 13.47 15.75
CA SER A 112 3.96 13.95 16.34
C SER A 112 4.86 14.64 15.32
N LYS A 113 4.67 14.34 14.02
CA LYS A 113 5.51 14.75 12.88
C LYS A 113 6.91 14.12 12.86
N ASP A 114 7.20 13.22 13.80
CA ASP A 114 8.44 12.47 13.92
C ASP A 114 8.14 11.01 14.33
N PRO A 115 7.45 10.24 13.47
CA PRO A 115 7.11 8.87 13.79
C PRO A 115 8.37 8.01 13.89
N GLN A 116 8.44 7.19 14.92
CA GLN A 116 9.54 6.23 15.12
C GLN A 116 9.32 4.91 14.36
N MET A 117 8.08 4.68 13.91
CA MET A 117 7.71 3.57 13.05
C MET A 117 7.82 3.96 11.57
N ASP A 118 8.15 3.00 10.72
CA ASP A 118 8.03 3.18 9.28
C ASP A 118 6.56 3.13 8.85
N GLY A 119 6.23 3.88 7.82
CA GLY A 119 4.98 3.68 7.09
C GLY A 119 5.07 2.44 6.19
N VAL A 120 5.41 2.62 4.92
CA VAL A 120 5.75 1.52 4.00
C VAL A 120 7.27 1.33 4.01
N GLY A 121 7.76 0.55 4.98
CA GLY A 121 9.18 0.21 5.16
C GLY A 121 9.56 -1.18 4.63
N CYS A 122 10.83 -1.55 4.86
CA CYS A 122 11.39 -2.82 4.41
C CYS A 122 10.57 -4.04 4.91
N PRO A 123 10.29 -4.22 6.21
CA PRO A 123 9.52 -5.39 6.65
C PRO A 123 8.03 -5.31 6.28
N GLN A 124 7.47 -4.12 6.08
CA GLN A 124 6.10 -3.97 5.59
C GLN A 124 5.94 -4.49 4.15
N CYS A 125 7.01 -4.53 3.37
CA CYS A 125 7.03 -5.17 2.06
C CYS A 125 7.51 -6.63 2.16
N HIS A 126 8.65 -6.86 2.79
CA HIS A 126 9.38 -8.13 2.73
C HIS A 126 8.92 -9.22 3.71
N LEU A 127 7.92 -8.93 4.56
CA LEU A 127 7.24 -9.95 5.37
C LEU A 127 5.94 -10.46 4.73
N ILE A 128 5.52 -9.92 3.58
CA ILE A 128 4.33 -10.41 2.87
C ILE A 128 4.66 -11.79 2.28
N GLN A 129 3.92 -12.81 2.74
CA GLN A 129 4.06 -14.20 2.30
C GLN A 129 3.03 -14.60 1.24
N ASP A 130 1.90 -13.90 1.19
CA ASP A 130 0.82 -14.20 0.25
C ASP A 130 -0.10 -12.99 0.09
N VAL A 131 -0.89 -12.98 -0.98
CA VAL A 131 -1.91 -11.97 -1.26
C VAL A 131 -3.21 -12.67 -1.65
N ASP A 132 -4.28 -12.43 -0.87
CA ASP A 132 -5.62 -12.88 -1.22
C ASP A 132 -6.25 -11.94 -2.26
N MET A 133 -6.30 -12.42 -3.50
CA MET A 133 -6.90 -11.73 -4.63
C MET A 133 -8.44 -11.78 -4.64
N ASN A 134 -9.07 -12.57 -3.76
CA ASN A 134 -10.54 -12.61 -3.63
C ASN A 134 -11.06 -11.49 -2.72
N SER A 135 -10.17 -10.85 -1.96
CA SER A 135 -10.47 -9.65 -1.18
C SER A 135 -10.41 -8.40 -2.06
N HIS A 136 -11.22 -7.39 -1.74
CA HIS A 136 -11.22 -6.11 -2.46
C HIS A 136 -11.10 -4.90 -1.50
N PRO A 137 -9.97 -4.16 -1.51
CA PRO A 137 -8.74 -4.47 -2.25
C PRO A 137 -8.06 -5.77 -1.77
N PRO A 138 -7.17 -6.39 -2.58
CA PRO A 138 -6.43 -7.59 -2.21
C PRO A 138 -5.72 -7.46 -0.86
N MET A 139 -5.74 -8.53 -0.06
CA MET A 139 -5.23 -8.50 1.31
C MET A 139 -3.90 -9.24 1.44
N PRO A 140 -2.85 -8.59 1.97
CA PRO A 140 -1.60 -9.29 2.26
C PRO A 140 -1.73 -10.16 3.50
N THR A 141 -1.03 -11.28 3.51
CA THR A 141 -0.74 -12.05 4.72
C THR A 141 0.73 -11.87 5.09
N PHE A 142 1.01 -11.54 6.36
CA PHE A 142 2.37 -11.37 6.85
C PHE A 142 2.89 -12.63 7.55
N GLN A 143 4.14 -13.01 7.27
CA GLN A 143 4.86 -14.00 8.09
C GLN A 143 5.77 -13.26 9.09
N LEU A 144 5.32 -13.13 10.33
CA LEU A 144 6.13 -12.51 11.37
C LEU A 144 7.25 -13.45 11.82
N GLY A 145 8.49 -12.97 11.89
CA GLY A 145 9.62 -13.80 12.26
C GLY A 145 10.94 -13.26 11.74
N THR A 146 11.90 -14.15 11.53
CA THR A 146 13.23 -13.81 11.00
C THR A 146 13.34 -14.09 9.51
N THR A 147 12.29 -14.53 8.84
CA THR A 147 12.29 -14.80 7.39
C THR A 147 11.93 -13.52 6.65
N ILE A 148 12.77 -13.14 5.69
CA ILE A 148 12.57 -12.02 4.78
C ILE A 148 12.43 -12.62 3.39
N PHE A 149 11.34 -12.27 2.69
CA PHE A 149 11.07 -12.79 1.36
C PHE A 149 11.62 -11.89 0.27
N GLY A 150 11.94 -12.46 -0.88
CA GLY A 150 12.36 -11.69 -2.04
C GLY A 150 12.40 -12.52 -3.31
N GLY A 151 12.82 -11.88 -4.39
CA GLY A 151 12.87 -12.50 -5.71
C GLY A 151 14.17 -13.23 -6.04
N TYR A 152 15.08 -13.48 -5.09
CA TYR A 152 16.37 -14.12 -5.41
C TYR A 152 16.32 -15.63 -5.28
N ASP A 153 16.75 -16.34 -6.33
CA ASP A 153 16.84 -17.81 -6.32
C ASP A 153 17.91 -18.35 -5.35
N LYS A 154 18.98 -17.57 -5.12
CA LYS A 154 20.06 -17.90 -4.19
C LYS A 154 20.44 -16.65 -3.39
N ALA A 155 19.76 -16.46 -2.26
CA ALA A 155 20.15 -15.43 -1.30
C ALA A 155 21.47 -15.79 -0.61
N ALA A 156 22.24 -14.78 -0.18
CA ALA A 156 23.43 -15.02 0.61
C ALA A 156 23.05 -15.46 2.04
N GLU A 157 23.79 -16.42 2.58
CA GLU A 157 23.66 -16.81 3.98
C GLU A 157 24.20 -15.70 4.89
N ASN A 158 23.50 -15.45 6.00
CA ASN A 158 23.89 -14.45 6.99
C ASN A 158 23.27 -14.79 8.36
N LEU A 159 23.70 -14.07 9.40
CA LEU A 159 23.24 -14.27 10.79
C LEU A 159 22.06 -13.36 11.19
N ALA A 160 21.68 -12.40 10.35
CA ALA A 160 20.70 -11.38 10.69
C ALA A 160 19.26 -11.85 10.44
N HIS A 161 19.02 -12.52 9.30
CA HIS A 161 17.71 -13.03 8.92
C HIS A 161 17.83 -14.20 7.95
N GLN A 162 16.80 -15.03 7.91
CA GLN A 162 16.63 -16.03 6.85
C GLN A 162 16.11 -15.32 5.60
N SER A 163 16.57 -15.75 4.43
CA SER A 163 16.10 -15.22 3.15
C SER A 163 15.40 -16.32 2.39
N GLN A 164 14.17 -16.08 1.96
CA GLN A 164 13.38 -17.07 1.22
C GLN A 164 12.90 -16.50 -0.10
N LYS A 165 13.12 -17.26 -1.17
CA LYS A 165 12.55 -16.92 -2.48
C LYS A 165 11.03 -17.05 -2.41
N LEU A 166 10.32 -16.06 -2.94
CA LEU A 166 8.90 -16.15 -3.21
C LEU A 166 8.57 -15.47 -4.54
N ASP A 167 7.91 -16.18 -5.45
CA ASP A 167 7.60 -15.68 -6.80
C ASP A 167 6.66 -14.46 -6.78
N LEU A 168 5.89 -14.28 -5.71
CA LEU A 168 5.09 -13.07 -5.42
C LEU A 168 5.87 -11.77 -5.65
N TYR A 169 7.17 -11.72 -5.31
CA TYR A 169 8.00 -10.52 -5.46
C TYR A 169 8.36 -10.19 -6.92
N ARG A 170 7.94 -11.05 -7.87
CA ARG A 170 8.06 -10.86 -9.32
C ARG A 170 6.68 -10.72 -9.98
N GLU A 171 5.61 -10.55 -9.22
CA GLU A 171 4.23 -10.48 -9.72
C GLU A 171 3.58 -9.14 -9.35
N SER A 172 2.76 -8.58 -10.25
CA SER A 172 2.02 -7.34 -10.01
C SER A 172 1.04 -7.44 -8.83
N LYS A 173 0.58 -8.67 -8.52
CA LYS A 173 -0.35 -8.94 -7.39
C LYS A 173 0.19 -8.44 -6.04
N PHE A 174 1.52 -8.36 -5.90
CA PHE A 174 2.17 -7.78 -4.72
C PHE A 174 1.79 -6.30 -4.52
N CYS A 175 1.82 -5.53 -5.59
CA CYS A 175 1.63 -4.07 -5.55
C CYS A 175 0.17 -3.66 -5.30
N VAL A 176 -0.78 -4.50 -5.74
CA VAL A 176 -2.22 -4.20 -5.69
C VAL A 176 -2.84 -4.40 -4.30
N THR A 177 -2.07 -4.90 -3.34
CA THR A 177 -2.43 -4.82 -1.90
C THR A 177 -2.71 -3.39 -1.45
N CYS A 178 -2.03 -2.41 -2.08
CA CYS A 178 -2.19 -0.98 -1.81
C CYS A 178 -2.63 -0.18 -3.05
N HIS A 179 -2.34 -0.65 -4.27
CA HIS A 179 -2.56 0.10 -5.51
C HIS A 179 -3.81 -0.30 -6.31
N ASP A 180 -4.66 -1.19 -5.79
CA ASP A 180 -5.90 -1.59 -6.46
C ASP A 180 -7.00 -0.53 -6.36
N SER A 181 -7.45 -0.27 -5.13
CA SER A 181 -8.63 0.53 -4.81
C SER A 181 -8.59 1.00 -3.36
N LEU A 182 -9.49 1.94 -3.00
CA LEU A 182 -9.67 2.32 -1.60
C LEU A 182 -10.31 1.16 -0.81
N PRO A 183 -9.83 0.85 0.40
CA PRO A 183 -10.58 0.01 1.30
C PRO A 183 -11.96 0.61 1.58
N LYS A 184 -13.00 -0.24 1.56
CA LYS A 184 -14.37 0.19 1.87
C LYS A 184 -14.46 0.66 3.32
N ILE A 185 -15.10 1.80 3.52
CA ILE A 185 -15.48 2.33 4.82
C ILE A 185 -17.00 2.42 4.91
N SER A 186 -17.52 2.68 6.11
CA SER A 186 -18.95 2.92 6.31
C SER A 186 -19.45 4.06 5.40
N GLY A 187 -20.53 3.81 4.68
CA GLY A 187 -21.09 4.79 3.73
C GLY A 187 -20.39 4.86 2.37
N SER A 188 -19.33 4.08 2.11
CA SER A 188 -18.76 3.95 0.76
C SER A 188 -19.77 3.38 -0.22
N ALA A 189 -19.66 3.79 -1.49
CA ALA A 189 -20.41 3.15 -2.58
C ALA A 189 -20.13 1.64 -2.61
N LYS A 190 -21.15 0.86 -3.02
CA LYS A 190 -21.06 -0.61 -3.07
C LYS A 190 -19.92 -1.08 -3.96
N ASP A 191 -19.71 -0.40 -5.09
CA ASP A 191 -18.74 -0.75 -6.13
C ASP A 191 -17.81 0.44 -6.37
N LEU A 192 -16.76 0.57 -5.55
CA LEU A 192 -15.70 1.56 -5.77
C LEU A 192 -14.84 1.10 -6.96
N PRO A 193 -14.66 1.93 -8.00
CA PRO A 193 -13.86 1.53 -9.15
C PRO A 193 -12.37 1.46 -8.80
N GLY A 194 -11.71 0.39 -9.25
CA GLY A 194 -10.26 0.27 -9.19
C GLY A 194 -9.56 1.45 -9.86
N TRP A 195 -8.37 1.77 -9.36
CA TRP A 195 -7.57 2.89 -9.82
C TRP A 195 -6.88 2.58 -11.14
N LEU A 196 -6.40 1.35 -11.28
CA LEU A 196 -5.54 0.91 -12.38
C LEU A 196 -6.29 0.61 -13.68
N GLY A 197 -7.62 0.48 -13.65
CA GLY A 197 -8.39 0.02 -14.81
C GLY A 197 -8.15 -1.48 -15.06
N PRO A 198 -8.32 -1.99 -16.28
CA PRO A 198 -8.17 -3.41 -16.60
C PRO A 198 -6.68 -3.80 -16.80
N TRP A 199 -5.80 -3.39 -15.87
CA TRP A 199 -4.35 -3.55 -15.98
C TRP A 199 -3.92 -5.02 -16.19
N GLU A 200 -4.61 -5.96 -15.54
CA GLU A 200 -4.39 -7.41 -15.64
C GLU A 200 -4.54 -7.93 -17.08
N LYS A 201 -5.39 -7.28 -17.87
CA LYS A 201 -5.71 -7.68 -19.25
C LYS A 201 -4.81 -7.01 -20.28
N THR A 202 -3.87 -6.17 -19.86
CA THR A 202 -3.02 -5.44 -20.79
C THR A 202 -1.93 -6.31 -21.39
N LYS A 203 -1.43 -5.88 -22.55
CA LYS A 203 -0.27 -6.52 -23.19
C LYS A 203 1.00 -6.47 -22.34
N SER A 204 1.13 -5.51 -21.42
CA SER A 204 2.29 -5.48 -20.53
C SER A 204 2.24 -6.66 -19.56
N GLU A 205 1.15 -6.78 -18.81
CA GLU A 205 0.99 -7.83 -17.80
C GLU A 205 1.01 -9.23 -18.43
N THR A 206 0.23 -9.44 -19.50
CA THR A 206 0.13 -10.73 -20.20
C THR A 206 1.42 -11.17 -20.89
N ASN A 207 2.37 -10.25 -21.15
CA ASN A 207 3.72 -10.57 -21.64
C ASN A 207 4.75 -10.70 -20.51
N GLY A 208 4.33 -10.81 -19.25
CA GLY A 208 5.22 -10.98 -18.10
C GLY A 208 6.05 -9.74 -17.78
N LYS A 209 5.52 -8.54 -18.07
CA LYS A 209 6.10 -7.26 -17.63
C LYS A 209 5.23 -6.68 -16.50
N PRO A 210 5.49 -7.10 -15.25
CA PRO A 210 4.69 -6.70 -14.11
C PRO A 210 5.01 -5.25 -13.70
N CYS A 211 4.29 -4.71 -12.71
CA CYS A 211 4.51 -3.36 -12.17
C CYS A 211 6.00 -3.06 -11.91
N GLN A 212 6.71 -4.03 -11.31
CA GLN A 212 8.13 -3.95 -10.96
C GLN A 212 9.03 -3.70 -12.19
N SER A 213 8.64 -4.10 -13.39
CA SER A 213 9.47 -3.92 -14.59
C SER A 213 9.72 -2.45 -14.95
N CYS A 214 8.76 -1.56 -14.64
CA CYS A 214 8.88 -0.12 -14.82
C CYS A 214 9.14 0.62 -13.49
N HIS A 215 8.51 0.15 -12.40
CA HIS A 215 8.53 0.82 -11.09
C HIS A 215 9.60 0.29 -10.14
N MET A 216 10.35 -0.75 -10.50
CA MET A 216 11.52 -1.23 -9.75
C MET A 216 12.61 -1.68 -10.74
N PRO A 217 13.09 -0.76 -11.60
CA PRO A 217 13.95 -1.13 -12.72
C PRO A 217 15.22 -1.84 -12.24
N GLU A 218 15.65 -2.86 -12.98
CA GLU A 218 16.85 -3.61 -12.64
C GLU A 218 18.11 -2.73 -12.76
N ALA A 219 19.03 -2.91 -11.82
CA ALA A 219 20.41 -2.44 -11.90
C ALA A 219 21.37 -3.60 -11.60
N VAL A 220 22.65 -3.44 -11.94
CA VAL A 220 23.69 -4.46 -11.64
C VAL A 220 24.58 -3.96 -10.52
N ASP A 221 24.54 -4.65 -9.38
CA ASP A 221 25.26 -4.22 -8.17
C ASP A 221 25.23 -5.29 -7.07
N GLU A 222 25.82 -4.98 -5.92
CA GLU A 222 25.69 -5.75 -4.69
C GLU A 222 24.31 -5.52 -4.05
N SER A 223 23.61 -6.59 -3.67
CA SER A 223 22.33 -6.46 -2.97
C SER A 223 22.52 -6.13 -1.49
N ALA A 224 23.65 -6.52 -0.92
CA ALA A 224 24.11 -6.17 0.42
C ALA A 224 25.63 -6.02 0.39
N ASN A 225 26.19 -5.27 1.33
CA ASN A 225 27.62 -4.95 1.39
C ASN A 225 28.48 -6.22 1.34
N GLY A 226 29.33 -6.34 0.34
CA GLY A 226 30.24 -7.47 0.15
C GLY A 226 29.59 -8.73 -0.41
N GLU A 227 28.32 -8.68 -0.83
CA GLU A 227 27.70 -9.75 -1.61
C GLU A 227 28.17 -9.75 -3.07
N LYS A 228 28.00 -10.90 -3.73
CA LYS A 228 28.22 -11.00 -5.18
C LYS A 228 27.30 -10.04 -5.94
N VAL A 229 27.93 -9.22 -6.80
CA VAL A 229 27.28 -8.40 -7.81
C VAL A 229 26.31 -9.22 -8.67
N ARG A 230 25.08 -8.73 -8.79
CA ARG A 230 23.97 -9.38 -9.48
C ARG A 230 22.97 -8.34 -9.98
N LYS A 231 21.94 -8.79 -10.69
CA LYS A 231 20.77 -7.97 -10.96
C LYS A 231 20.01 -7.73 -9.66
N VAL A 232 19.79 -6.47 -9.31
CA VAL A 232 19.07 -6.01 -8.13
C VAL A 232 17.96 -5.07 -8.57
N ALA A 233 16.80 -5.17 -7.92
CA ALA A 233 15.69 -4.27 -8.19
C ALA A 233 15.96 -2.90 -7.52
N ASN A 234 15.73 -1.81 -8.24
CA ASN A 234 15.81 -0.48 -7.66
C ASN A 234 14.56 -0.19 -6.80
N HIS A 235 14.76 0.37 -5.61
CA HIS A 235 13.71 0.66 -4.62
C HIS A 235 13.35 2.16 -4.53
N SER A 236 13.64 2.95 -5.57
CA SER A 236 13.24 4.36 -5.61
C SER A 236 11.80 4.57 -6.12
N PHE A 237 11.17 3.50 -6.61
CA PHE A 237 9.79 3.46 -7.09
C PHE A 237 9.43 4.63 -8.04
N PRO A 238 10.14 4.81 -9.17
CA PRO A 238 9.92 5.93 -10.06
C PRO A 238 8.48 5.95 -10.56
N GLY A 239 7.88 7.14 -10.63
CA GLY A 239 6.48 7.30 -11.05
C GLY A 239 6.16 8.75 -11.37
N ARG A 240 5.83 9.54 -10.35
CA ARG A 240 5.44 10.96 -10.49
C ARG A 240 6.51 11.86 -11.16
N PHE A 241 7.77 11.49 -11.08
CA PHE A 241 8.87 12.33 -11.53
C PHE A 241 9.87 11.54 -12.38
N GLY A 242 10.70 12.29 -13.10
CA GLY A 242 11.77 11.72 -13.90
C GLY A 242 11.27 11.01 -15.15
N LYS A 243 12.09 10.07 -15.61
CA LYS A 243 11.97 9.42 -16.92
C LYS A 243 10.64 8.67 -17.09
N VAL A 244 10.20 7.93 -16.07
CA VAL A 244 8.94 7.16 -16.13
C VAL A 244 7.73 8.05 -16.43
N ARG A 245 7.63 9.23 -15.80
CA ARG A 245 6.56 10.19 -16.14
C ARG A 245 6.73 10.77 -17.54
N ALA A 246 7.95 11.15 -17.91
CA ALA A 246 8.22 11.76 -19.21
C ALA A 246 7.87 10.83 -20.38
N GLU A 247 7.99 9.51 -20.17
CA GLU A 247 7.70 8.47 -21.16
C GLU A 247 6.27 7.91 -21.04
N ALA A 248 5.44 8.43 -20.12
CA ALA A 248 4.10 7.89 -19.87
C ALA A 248 3.07 8.28 -20.94
N VAL A 249 3.30 9.39 -21.65
CA VAL A 249 2.39 9.94 -22.65
C VAL A 249 3.17 10.46 -23.83
N THR A 250 2.65 10.26 -25.03
CA THR A 250 3.08 10.99 -26.22
C THR A 250 1.98 11.93 -26.68
N LEU A 251 2.39 13.07 -27.21
CA LEU A 251 1.51 14.10 -27.74
C LEU A 251 2.02 14.50 -29.12
N ASP A 252 1.14 14.45 -30.09
CA ASP A 252 1.35 14.95 -31.45
C ASP A 252 0.18 15.85 -31.85
N PHE A 253 0.41 16.72 -32.83
CA PHE A 253 -0.64 17.57 -33.35
C PHE A 253 -0.45 17.82 -34.84
N THR A 254 -1.57 17.98 -35.54
CA THR A 254 -1.61 18.45 -36.92
C THR A 254 -2.36 19.77 -36.96
N THR A 255 -2.05 20.60 -37.96
CA THR A 255 -2.68 21.91 -38.12
C THR A 255 -3.02 22.14 -39.58
N GLU A 256 -4.27 22.53 -39.83
CA GLU A 256 -4.77 22.95 -41.13
C GLU A 256 -5.25 24.39 -41.03
N THR A 257 -4.76 25.27 -41.91
CA THR A 257 -5.08 26.70 -41.85
C THR A 257 -5.71 27.17 -43.15
N THR A 258 -6.83 27.88 -43.05
CA THR A 258 -7.42 28.70 -44.12
C THR A 258 -7.14 30.19 -43.82
N PRO A 259 -7.46 31.13 -44.72
CA PRO A 259 -7.35 32.56 -44.43
C PRO A 259 -8.19 33.00 -43.22
N GLU A 260 -9.30 32.31 -42.93
CA GLU A 260 -10.26 32.68 -41.89
C GLU A 260 -10.15 31.83 -40.61
N THR A 261 -9.69 30.58 -40.70
CA THR A 261 -9.73 29.62 -39.58
C THR A 261 -8.46 28.75 -39.50
N SER A 262 -8.18 28.25 -38.30
CA SER A 262 -7.15 27.23 -38.07
C SER A 262 -7.78 26.06 -37.33
N HIS A 263 -7.60 24.85 -37.87
CA HIS A 263 -7.99 23.60 -37.24
C HIS A 263 -6.75 22.92 -36.68
N VAL A 264 -6.73 22.65 -35.38
CA VAL A 264 -5.63 21.94 -34.71
C VAL A 264 -6.19 20.64 -34.17
N GLN A 265 -5.70 19.52 -34.66
CA GLN A 265 -5.98 18.20 -34.08
C GLN A 265 -4.82 17.83 -33.15
N VAL A 266 -5.13 17.57 -31.88
CA VAL A 266 -4.16 17.11 -30.89
C VAL A 266 -4.45 15.63 -30.60
N ASN A 267 -3.47 14.78 -30.81
CA ASN A 267 -3.51 13.36 -30.48
C ASN A 267 -2.69 13.14 -29.20
N ILE A 268 -3.26 12.38 -28.27
CA ILE A 268 -2.64 12.07 -26.98
C ILE A 268 -2.72 10.56 -26.82
N GLN A 269 -1.57 9.92 -26.62
CA GLN A 269 -1.49 8.48 -26.43
C GLN A 269 -0.88 8.17 -25.08
N SER A 270 -1.64 7.48 -24.22
CA SER A 270 -1.10 6.84 -23.02
C SER A 270 -0.22 5.66 -23.42
N LEU A 271 1.00 5.62 -22.89
CA LEU A 271 1.96 4.54 -23.09
C LEU A 271 2.04 3.59 -21.89
N VAL A 272 1.26 3.85 -20.84
CA VAL A 272 1.21 3.03 -19.63
C VAL A 272 0.07 2.01 -19.66
N PRO A 273 0.25 0.81 -19.08
CA PRO A 273 -0.74 -0.28 -19.09
C PRO A 273 -1.79 -0.16 -17.97
N HIS A 274 -2.06 1.04 -17.49
CA HIS A 274 -3.04 1.33 -16.46
C HIS A 274 -3.60 2.74 -16.67
N ASN A 275 -4.64 3.11 -15.94
CA ASN A 275 -5.16 4.47 -16.01
C ASN A 275 -4.09 5.51 -15.67
N LEU A 276 -4.17 6.66 -16.34
CA LEU A 276 -3.29 7.80 -16.12
C LEU A 276 -4.14 9.08 -16.04
N PRO A 277 -4.04 9.87 -14.97
CA PRO A 277 -3.25 9.63 -13.76
C PRO A 277 -3.93 8.63 -12.80
N LEU A 278 -3.15 7.99 -11.94
CA LEU A 278 -3.69 7.30 -10.77
C LEU A 278 -4.12 8.33 -9.71
N PRO A 279 -5.18 8.04 -8.92
CA PRO A 279 -5.70 8.99 -7.96
C PRO A 279 -4.67 9.25 -6.86
N HIS A 280 -4.39 10.53 -6.64
CA HIS A 280 -3.60 11.02 -5.53
C HIS A 280 -4.11 12.41 -5.13
N PRO A 281 -4.24 12.74 -3.83
CA PRO A 281 -4.81 14.02 -3.38
C PRO A 281 -4.12 15.27 -3.96
N GLY A 282 -2.84 15.17 -4.31
CA GLY A 282 -2.05 16.27 -4.88
C GLY A 282 -1.81 16.23 -6.40
N TRP A 283 -2.24 15.19 -7.13
CA TRP A 283 -2.03 15.09 -8.58
C TRP A 283 -3.03 14.11 -9.23
N SER A 284 -4.25 14.56 -9.42
CA SER A 284 -5.37 13.75 -9.93
C SER A 284 -5.71 13.98 -11.40
N ARG A 285 -4.98 14.85 -12.10
CA ARG A 285 -5.31 15.25 -13.47
C ARG A 285 -4.13 15.40 -14.41
N VAL A 286 -4.34 15.03 -15.67
CA VAL A 286 -3.51 15.42 -16.82
C VAL A 286 -4.19 16.59 -17.51
N VAL A 287 -3.42 17.65 -17.78
CA VAL A 287 -3.92 18.86 -18.45
C VAL A 287 -3.20 19.01 -19.77
N VAL A 288 -3.96 19.13 -20.86
CA VAL A 288 -3.43 19.54 -22.15
C VAL A 288 -3.78 21.00 -22.37
N ASP A 289 -2.74 21.84 -22.43
CA ASP A 289 -2.84 23.27 -22.66
C ASP A 289 -2.42 23.57 -24.10
N LEU A 290 -3.39 23.94 -24.94
CA LEU A 290 -3.18 24.37 -26.31
C LEU A 290 -3.17 25.89 -26.36
N SER A 291 -2.02 26.47 -26.70
CA SER A 291 -1.85 27.91 -26.90
C SER A 291 -1.45 28.20 -28.34
N ILE A 292 -2.21 29.03 -29.04
CA ILE A 292 -1.87 29.51 -30.39
C ILE A 292 -1.37 30.95 -30.28
N PHE A 293 -0.23 31.23 -30.89
CA PHE A 293 0.39 32.56 -30.90
C PHE A 293 0.30 33.17 -32.31
N GLY A 294 -0.12 34.44 -32.37
CA GLY A 294 -0.11 35.21 -33.60
C GLY A 294 1.31 35.59 -34.02
N LYS A 295 1.44 36.25 -35.19
CA LYS A 295 2.74 36.68 -35.74
C LYS A 295 3.56 37.60 -34.81
N ASN A 296 2.90 38.30 -33.88
CA ASN A 296 3.52 39.16 -32.88
C ASN A 296 3.84 38.43 -31.56
N LEU A 297 3.79 37.09 -31.55
CA LEU A 297 3.95 36.23 -30.38
C LEU A 297 2.95 36.52 -29.25
N LYS A 298 1.85 37.22 -29.53
CA LYS A 298 0.74 37.35 -28.58
C LYS A 298 -0.14 36.11 -28.70
N LYS A 299 -0.54 35.57 -27.56
CA LYS A 299 -1.51 34.47 -27.50
C LYS A 299 -2.84 34.96 -28.09
N VAL A 300 -3.32 34.28 -29.13
CA VAL A 300 -4.58 34.58 -29.82
C VAL A 300 -5.67 33.56 -29.51
N TYR A 301 -5.27 32.36 -29.03
CA TYR A 301 -6.18 31.32 -28.60
C TYR A 301 -5.56 30.51 -27.46
N ASN A 302 -6.41 30.05 -26.55
CA ASN A 302 -6.04 29.16 -25.46
C ASN A 302 -7.19 28.17 -25.20
N GLU A 303 -6.87 26.90 -25.07
CA GLU A 303 -7.81 25.89 -24.57
C GLU A 303 -7.08 24.97 -23.59
N GLN A 304 -7.77 24.58 -22.52
CA GLN A 304 -7.30 23.52 -21.63
C GLN A 304 -8.29 22.36 -21.66
N ARG A 305 -7.76 21.15 -21.79
CA ARG A 305 -8.52 19.91 -21.61
C ARG A 305 -8.00 19.16 -20.41
N PHE A 306 -8.92 18.70 -19.58
CA PHE A 306 -8.65 18.00 -18.34
C PHE A 306 -8.98 16.52 -18.52
N TYR A 307 -8.04 15.66 -18.14
CA TYR A 307 -8.20 14.21 -18.08
C TYR A 307 -8.01 13.81 -16.62
N GLU A 308 -9.13 13.62 -15.92
CA GLU A 308 -9.16 13.35 -14.49
C GLU A 308 -10.31 12.42 -14.11
N ARG A 309 -10.23 11.85 -12.90
CA ARG A 309 -11.33 11.11 -12.32
C ARG A 309 -12.12 12.05 -11.41
N THR A 310 -13.40 12.23 -11.70
CA THR A 310 -14.34 12.93 -10.82
C THR A 310 -15.14 11.91 -10.02
N PHE A 311 -15.54 12.30 -8.81
CA PHE A 311 -16.43 11.54 -7.96
C PHE A 311 -17.70 12.36 -7.76
N GLY A 312 -18.85 11.70 -7.73
CA GLY A 312 -20.12 12.35 -7.50
C GLY A 312 -20.98 11.57 -6.53
N ASP A 313 -21.96 12.26 -5.95
CA ASP A 313 -22.99 11.63 -5.16
C ASP A 313 -23.97 10.84 -6.05
N ALA A 314 -25.02 10.30 -5.42
CA ALA A 314 -26.06 9.55 -6.13
C ALA A 314 -26.85 10.39 -7.15
N GLU A 315 -26.72 11.73 -7.12
CA GLU A 315 -27.36 12.67 -8.04
C GLU A 315 -26.37 13.17 -9.12
N GLU A 316 -25.21 12.51 -9.25
CA GLU A 316 -24.10 12.88 -10.16
C GLU A 316 -23.52 14.28 -9.90
N LYS A 317 -23.81 14.87 -8.75
CA LYS A 317 -23.20 16.13 -8.36
C LYS A 317 -21.79 15.87 -7.86
N GLU A 318 -20.83 16.62 -8.37
CA GLU A 318 -19.41 16.47 -8.00
C GLU A 318 -19.21 16.69 -6.49
N THR A 319 -18.49 15.76 -5.86
CA THR A 319 -18.19 15.75 -4.41
C THR A 319 -16.74 15.40 -4.14
#